data_AF-A0A3N5GHH7-F1
#
_entry.id   AF-A0A3N5GHH7-F1
#
_cell.length_a   1.000
_cell.length_b   1.000
_cell.length_c   1.000
_cell.angle_alpha   90.00
_cell.angle_beta   90.00
_cell.angle_gamma   90.00
#
_symmetry.space_group_name_H-M   'P 1'
#
loop_
_entity.id
_entity.type
_entity.pdbx_description
1 polymer ?
#
loop_
_entity_poly.entity_id
_entity_poly.type
_entity_poly.pdbx_seq_one_letter_code
_entity_poly.pdbx_strand_id
1 'polypeptide(L)'
;MTNDPIPVRFARVLLMVDALLWLAFAGLTAAGAHPSYGGMSVYRWPITLLALLSAILLGGLSVFLGKPSPTGYWLTTGFLAAMIIASLFDQFGLADLVFVALTALPLVLLVMSRAWYLHPVITGKQA
;
A
#
# COMPACT_ATOMS: atom_id res chain seq x y z
N MET A 1 12.89 6.26 21.37
CA MET A 1 12.86 6.33 19.89
C MET A 1 13.53 5.08 19.37
N THR A 2 12.76 4.05 19.01
CA THR A 2 13.31 2.88 18.32
C THR A 2 13.86 3.35 16.98
N ASN A 3 15.14 3.10 16.71
CA ASN A 3 15.74 3.44 15.42
C ASN A 3 15.21 2.48 14.35
N ASP A 4 14.02 2.76 13.81
CA ASP A 4 13.47 2.00 12.69
C ASP A 4 14.51 1.97 11.55
N PRO A 5 14.81 0.79 10.95
CA PRO A 5 15.73 0.69 9.82
C PRO A 5 15.32 1.64 8.69
N ILE A 6 16.30 2.22 8.00
CA ILE A 6 16.06 3.11 6.86
C ILE A 6 15.08 2.50 5.84
N PRO A 7 15.20 1.22 5.43
CA PRO A 7 14.25 0.60 4.50
C PRO A 7 12.79 0.60 5.00
N VAL A 8 12.58 0.44 6.30
CA VAL A 8 11.24 0.46 6.91
C VAL A 8 10.63 1.85 6.82
N ARG A 9 11.41 2.89 7.12
CA ARG A 9 10.96 4.29 7.00
C ARG A 9 10.59 4.63 5.56
N PHE A 10 11.42 4.23 4.60
CA PHE A 10 11.14 4.42 3.18
C PHE A 10 9.89 3.66 2.73
N ALA A 11 9.72 2.39 3.12
CA ALA A 11 8.53 1.62 2.79
C ALA A 11 7.25 2.29 3.31
N ARG A 12 7.27 2.82 4.54
CA ARG A 12 6.13 3.55 5.13
C ARG A 12 5.80 4.83 4.38
N VAL A 13 6.82 5.60 3.98
CA VAL A 13 6.63 6.81 3.17
C VAL A 13 6.03 6.45 1.82
N LEU A 14 6.56 5.43 1.14
CA LEU A 14 6.03 4.96 -0.14
C LEU A 14 4.58 4.47 -0.04
N LEU A 15 4.24 3.72 1.00
CA LEU A 15 2.85 3.33 1.29
C LEU A 15 1.94 4.55 1.50
N MET A 16 2.43 5.60 2.15
CA MET A 16 1.66 6.83 2.35
C MET A 16 1.48 7.60 1.04
N VAL A 17 2.51 7.65 0.20
CA VAL A 17 2.39 8.21 -1.15
C VAL A 17 1.36 7.42 -1.96
N ASP A 18 1.41 6.09 -1.92
CA ASP A 18 0.43 5.22 -2.61
C ASP A 18 -0.99 5.45 -2.09
N ALA A 19 -1.16 5.58 -0.77
CA ALA A 19 -2.44 5.93 -0.16
C ALA A 19 -3.00 7.27 -0.68
N LEU A 20 -2.14 8.29 -0.83
CA LEU A 20 -2.53 9.59 -1.37
C LEU A 20 -2.90 9.51 -2.85
N LEU A 21 -2.21 8.68 -3.64
CA LEU A 21 -2.57 8.44 -5.04
C LEU A 21 -3.94 7.78 -5.16
N TRP A 22 -4.22 6.75 -4.36
CA TRP A 22 -5.54 6.13 -4.29
C TRP A 22 -6.63 7.09 -3.84
N LEU A 23 -6.32 7.98 -2.89
CA LEU A 23 -7.27 8.99 -2.43
C LEU A 23 -7.58 10.02 -3.53
N ALA A 24 -6.54 10.47 -4.25
CA ALA A 24 -6.71 11.36 -5.40
C ALA A 24 -7.54 10.70 -6.50
N PHE A 25 -7.26 9.43 -6.80
CA PHE A 25 -8.02 8.63 -7.76
C PHE A 25 -9.49 8.51 -7.33
N ALA A 26 -9.78 8.18 -6.07
CA ALA A 26 -11.14 8.15 -5.53
C ALA A 26 -11.87 9.50 -5.69
N GLY A 27 -11.18 10.62 -5.46
CA GLY A 27 -11.73 11.95 -5.67
C GLY A 27 -12.07 12.23 -7.14
N LEU A 28 -11.18 11.87 -8.07
CA LEU A 28 -11.39 12.01 -9.51
C LEU A 28 -12.55 11.15 -10.01
N THR A 29 -12.66 9.91 -9.55
CA THR A 29 -13.77 9.02 -9.91
C THR A 29 -15.08 9.49 -9.32
N ALA A 30 -15.10 9.95 -8.05
CA ALA A 30 -16.30 10.51 -7.41
C ALA A 30 -16.85 11.72 -8.17
N ALA A 31 -15.95 12.61 -8.61
CA ALA A 31 -16.28 13.77 -9.42
C ALA A 31 -16.75 13.42 -10.85
N GLY A 32 -16.60 12.16 -11.27
CA GLY A 32 -16.84 11.74 -12.66
C GLY A 32 -15.84 12.33 -13.66
N ALA A 33 -14.69 12.78 -13.18
CA ALA A 33 -13.63 13.38 -13.99
C ALA A 33 -12.67 12.32 -14.58
N HIS A 34 -12.79 11.06 -14.16
CA HIS A 34 -11.98 9.97 -14.71
C HIS A 34 -12.50 9.55 -16.10
N PRO A 35 -11.65 9.49 -17.15
CA PRO A 35 -12.09 9.19 -18.52
C PRO A 35 -12.87 7.88 -18.65
N SER A 36 -12.46 6.84 -17.93
CA SER A 36 -13.11 5.52 -17.96
C SER A 36 -14.40 5.42 -17.12
N TYR A 37 -14.65 6.36 -16.20
CA TYR A 37 -15.74 6.30 -15.22
C TYR A 37 -16.53 7.61 -15.15
N GLY A 38 -16.79 8.21 -16.32
CA GLY A 38 -17.55 9.46 -16.44
C GLY A 38 -18.96 9.41 -15.81
N GLY A 39 -19.62 10.57 -15.74
CA GLY A 39 -20.79 10.84 -14.88
C GLY A 39 -21.98 9.86 -14.93
N MET A 40 -22.19 9.12 -16.02
CA MET A 40 -23.26 8.10 -16.15
C MET A 40 -22.79 6.66 -16.00
N SER A 41 -21.53 6.41 -15.65
CA SER A 41 -21.00 5.06 -15.46
C SER A 41 -21.56 4.40 -14.20
N VAL A 42 -22.19 3.24 -14.35
CA VAL A 42 -22.66 2.38 -13.24
C VAL A 42 -21.50 1.98 -12.31
N TYR A 43 -20.28 1.89 -12.86
CA TYR A 43 -19.08 1.49 -12.11
C TYR A 43 -18.43 2.62 -11.30
N ARG A 44 -18.89 3.87 -11.48
CA ARG A 44 -18.29 5.06 -10.84
C ARG A 44 -18.23 4.92 -9.32
N TRP A 45 -19.37 4.61 -8.69
CA TRP A 45 -19.45 4.52 -7.22
C TRP A 45 -18.75 3.30 -6.64
N PRO A 46 -18.91 2.08 -7.18
CA PRO A 46 -18.15 0.92 -6.71
C PRO A 46 -16.63 1.14 -6.75
N ILE A 47 -16.10 1.71 -7.85
CA ILE A 47 -14.67 1.96 -8.00
C ILE A 47 -14.19 3.09 -7.09
N THR A 48 -14.99 4.14 -6.93
CA THR A 48 -14.70 5.21 -5.95
C THR A 48 -14.58 4.64 -4.54
N LEU A 49 -15.51 3.77 -4.14
CA LEU A 49 -15.48 3.15 -2.82
C LEU A 49 -14.27 2.24 -2.66
N LEU A 50 -13.95 1.42 -3.66
CA LEU A 50 -12.81 0.53 -3.63
C LEU A 50 -11.48 1.30 -3.56
N ALA A 51 -11.38 2.40 -4.29
CA ALA A 51 -10.24 3.30 -4.26
C ALA A 51 -10.07 3.96 -2.88
N LEU A 52 -11.18 4.43 -2.29
CA LEU A 52 -11.16 5.03 -0.96
C LEU A 52 -10.77 4.01 0.12
N LEU A 53 -11.30 2.78 0.05
CA LEU A 53 -10.92 1.69 0.95
C LEU A 53 -9.43 1.35 0.81
N SER A 54 -8.90 1.32 -0.41
CA SER A 54 -7.47 1.09 -0.66
C SER A 54 -6.60 2.18 -0.04
N ALA A 55 -6.99 3.45 -0.19
CA ALA A 55 -6.31 4.58 0.44
C ALA A 55 -6.28 4.45 1.98
N ILE A 56 -7.43 4.15 2.60
CA ILE A 56 -7.55 3.98 4.05
C ILE A 56 -6.67 2.81 4.53
N LEU A 57 -6.73 1.68 3.82
CA LEU A 57 -5.95 0.48 4.18
C LEU A 57 -4.45 0.74 4.07
N LEU A 58 -3.97 1.33 2.97
CA LEU A 58 -2.55 1.66 2.78
C LEU A 58 -2.05 2.65 3.84
N GLY A 59 -2.84 3.70 4.13
CA GLY A 59 -2.52 4.66 5.19
C GLY A 59 -2.45 4.00 6.57
N GLY A 60 -3.43 3.14 6.88
CA GLY A 60 -3.46 2.36 8.12
C GLY A 60 -2.26 1.41 8.25
N LEU A 61 -1.92 0.69 7.18
CA LEU A 61 -0.76 -0.21 7.13
C LEU A 61 0.56 0.55 7.28
N SER A 62 0.70 1.74 6.67
CA SER A 62 1.87 2.61 6.85
C SER A 62 2.11 3.01 8.32
N VAL A 63 1.04 3.30 9.05
CA VAL A 63 1.12 3.57 10.50
C VAL A 63 1.46 2.29 11.26
N PHE A 64 0.82 1.17 10.93
CA PHE A 64 0.98 -0.10 11.64
C PHE A 64 2.39 -0.70 11.48
N LEU A 65 3.02 -0.50 10.31
CA LEU A 65 4.41 -0.88 10.04
C LEU A 65 5.45 -0.08 10.83
N GLY A 66 5.05 0.97 11.54
CA GLY A 66 5.91 1.70 12.47
C GLY A 66 6.27 0.90 13.74
N LYS A 67 5.71 -0.31 13.90
CA LYS A 67 6.04 -1.22 15.00
C LYS A 67 6.55 -2.55 14.42
N PRO A 68 7.61 -3.14 15.00
CA PRO A 68 8.09 -4.46 14.58
C PRO A 68 7.05 -5.50 15.00
N SER A 69 6.14 -5.84 14.07
CA SER A 69 5.10 -6.83 14.29
C SER A 69 5.00 -7.79 13.10
N PRO A 70 4.92 -9.12 13.36
CA PRO A 70 4.78 -10.09 12.28
C PRO A 70 3.44 -9.94 11.56
N THR A 71 2.38 -9.58 12.29
CA THR A 71 1.05 -9.33 11.72
C THR A 71 1.08 -8.17 10.72
N GLY A 72 1.71 -7.05 11.07
CA GLY A 72 1.78 -5.89 10.18
C GLY A 72 2.58 -6.18 8.92
N TYR A 73 3.66 -6.94 9.05
CA TYR A 73 4.44 -7.42 7.92
C TYR A 73 3.62 -8.29 6.97
N TRP A 74 2.98 -9.36 7.48
CA TRP A 74 2.23 -10.29 6.62
C TRP A 74 1.01 -9.63 5.97
N LEU A 75 0.25 -8.82 6.73
CA LEU A 75 -0.88 -8.09 6.16
C LEU A 75 -0.44 -7.13 5.05
N THR A 76 0.62 -6.35 5.27
CA THR A 76 1.06 -5.38 4.27
C THR A 76 1.66 -6.07 3.05
N THR A 77 2.49 -7.08 3.26
CA THR A 77 3.11 -7.86 2.18
C THR A 77 2.05 -8.54 1.33
N GLY A 78 1.07 -9.19 1.98
CA GLY A 78 -0.04 -9.85 1.29
C GLY A 78 -0.94 -8.88 0.53
N PHE A 79 -1.26 -7.74 1.12
CA PHE A 79 -2.08 -6.71 0.48
C PHE A 79 -1.38 -6.10 -0.75
N LEU A 80 -0.11 -5.73 -0.63
CA LEU A 80 0.68 -5.20 -1.76
C LEU A 80 0.82 -6.23 -2.88
N ALA A 81 1.08 -7.49 -2.54
CA ALA A 81 1.15 -8.57 -3.53
C ALA A 81 -0.20 -8.75 -4.26
N ALA A 82 -1.31 -8.73 -3.52
CA ALA A 82 -2.64 -8.83 -4.11
C ALA A 82 -2.95 -7.65 -5.03
N MET A 83 -2.59 -6.42 -4.65
CA MET A 83 -2.75 -5.25 -5.51
C MET A 83 -1.93 -5.37 -6.80
N ILE A 84 -0.66 -5.77 -6.70
CA ILE A 84 0.20 -5.97 -7.89
C ILE A 84 -0.43 -6.99 -8.81
N ILE A 85 -0.87 -8.14 -8.28
CA ILE A 85 -1.53 -9.17 -9.09
C ILE A 85 -2.78 -8.61 -9.74
N ALA A 86 -3.64 -7.91 -8.99
CA ALA A 86 -4.86 -7.30 -9.55
C ALA A 86 -4.55 -6.32 -10.70
N SER A 87 -3.52 -5.47 -10.55
CA SER A 87 -3.08 -4.55 -11.59
C SER A 87 -2.55 -5.25 -12.85
N LEU A 88 -1.94 -6.44 -12.72
CA LEU A 88 -1.51 -7.22 -13.88
C LEU A 88 -2.68 -7.80 -14.69
N PHE A 89 -3.86 -7.95 -14.08
CA PHE A 89 -5.08 -8.44 -14.76
C PHE A 89 -5.96 -7.32 -15.33
N ASP A 90 -5.66 -6.06 -15.02
CA ASP A 90 -6.31 -4.92 -15.66
C ASP A 90 -5.78 -4.72 -17.10
N GLN A 91 -6.40 -3.84 -17.87
CA GLN A 91 -5.91 -3.45 -19.20
C GLN A 91 -4.54 -2.79 -19.07
N PHE A 92 -3.50 -3.59 -19.22
CA PHE A 92 -2.13 -3.20 -18.89
C PHE A 92 -1.60 -2.09 -19.80
N GLY A 93 -1.58 -0.86 -19.29
CA GLY A 93 -1.01 0.32 -19.93
C GLY A 93 0.28 0.82 -19.26
N LEU A 94 0.85 1.89 -19.82
CA LEU A 94 2.03 2.54 -19.23
C LEU A 94 1.76 3.10 -17.83
N ALA A 95 0.54 3.56 -17.56
CA ALA A 95 0.14 4.04 -16.24
C ALA A 95 0.14 2.90 -15.21
N ASP A 96 -0.37 1.72 -15.59
CA ASP A 96 -0.40 0.55 -14.72
C ASP A 96 1.01 0.02 -14.43
N LEU A 97 1.93 0.07 -15.40
CA LEU A 97 3.33 -0.27 -15.16
C LEU A 97 3.98 0.63 -14.10
N VAL A 98 3.73 1.94 -14.17
CA VAL A 98 4.23 2.90 -13.18
C VAL A 98 3.60 2.62 -11.81
N PHE A 99 2.30 2.33 -11.78
CA PHE A 99 1.59 2.01 -10.56
C PHE A 99 2.13 0.72 -9.91
N VAL A 100 2.26 -0.34 -10.69
CA VAL A 100 2.85 -1.62 -10.25
C VAL A 100 4.27 -1.42 -9.74
N ALA A 101 5.10 -0.62 -10.41
CA ALA A 101 6.45 -0.31 -9.95
C ALA A 101 6.41 0.42 -8.59
N LEU A 102 5.55 1.43 -8.44
CA LEU A 102 5.39 2.18 -7.19
C LEU A 102 4.90 1.29 -6.04
N THR A 103 3.97 0.37 -6.28
CA THR A 103 3.47 -0.59 -5.28
C THR A 103 4.49 -1.70 -5.01
N ALA A 104 5.32 -2.10 -5.98
CA ALA A 104 6.36 -3.12 -5.81
C ALA A 104 7.54 -2.63 -4.98
N LEU A 105 7.91 -1.34 -5.06
CA LEU A 105 9.01 -0.78 -4.26
C LEU A 105 8.85 -0.98 -2.74
N PRO A 106 7.73 -0.60 -2.08
CA PRO A 106 7.56 -0.87 -0.65
C PRO A 106 7.53 -2.37 -0.36
N LEU A 107 7.00 -3.21 -1.26
CA LEU A 107 7.03 -4.67 -1.09
C LEU A 107 8.47 -5.20 -1.03
N VAL A 108 9.33 -4.79 -1.97
CA VAL A 108 10.75 -5.18 -1.99
C VAL A 108 11.46 -4.72 -0.71
N LEU A 109 11.23 -3.47 -0.29
CA LEU A 109 11.81 -2.94 0.95
C LEU A 109 11.36 -3.72 2.19
N LEU A 110 10.09 -4.14 2.25
CA LEU A 110 9.57 -4.99 3.33
C LEU A 110 10.24 -6.36 3.34
N VAL A 111 10.40 -7.01 2.18
CA VAL A 111 11.06 -8.32 2.06
C VAL A 111 12.55 -8.24 2.48
N MET A 112 13.23 -7.15 2.12
CA MET A 112 14.61 -6.88 2.54
C MET A 112 14.71 -6.64 4.06
N SER A 113 13.69 -6.02 4.65
CA SER A 113 13.64 -5.71 6.09
C SER A 113 12.88 -6.75 6.93
N ARG A 114 12.55 -7.92 6.36
CA ARG A 114 11.73 -8.97 7.00
C ARG A 114 12.22 -9.37 8.40
N ALA A 115 13.53 -9.39 8.62
CA ALA A 115 14.12 -9.78 9.90
C ALA A 115 13.68 -8.86 11.05
N TRP A 116 13.49 -7.57 10.77
CA TRP A 116 13.04 -6.58 11.75
C TRP A 116 11.61 -6.84 12.24
N TYR A 117 10.74 -7.38 11.37
CA TYR A 117 9.35 -7.67 11.68
C TYR A 117 9.13 -9.06 12.27
N LEU A 118 9.85 -10.06 11.75
CA LEU A 118 9.65 -11.47 12.07
C LEU A 118 10.49 -11.95 13.26
N HIS A 119 11.62 -11.29 13.51
CA HIS A 119 12.49 -11.58 14.64
C HIS A 119 12.76 -10.28 15.43
N PRO A 120 11.73 -9.69 16.06
CA PRO A 120 11.97 -8.62 17.02
C PRO A 120 12.86 -9.21 18.12
N VAL A 121 14.11 -8.75 18.21
CA VAL A 121 15.02 -9.17 19.28
C VAL A 121 14.29 -8.94 20.60
N ILE A 122 13.97 -10.04 21.29
CA ILE A 122 13.43 -9.97 22.65
C ILE A 122 14.60 -9.54 23.55
N THR A 123 14.89 -8.25 23.56
CA THR A 123 15.77 -7.66 24.57
C THR A 123 14.95 -7.54 25.84
N GLY A 124 14.81 -8.62 26.61
CA GLY A 124 13.95 -8.59 27.80
C GLY A 124 13.85 -9.87 28.61
N LYS A 125 14.98 -10.34 29.17
CA LYS A 125 15.19 -10.95 30.51
C LYS A 125 16.19 -12.11 30.44
N GLN A 126 17.47 -11.77 30.60
CA GLN A 126 18.35 -12.56 31.44
C GLN A 126 18.20 -12.01 32.86
N ALA A 127 17.60 -12.81 33.75
CA ALA A 127 17.73 -12.73 35.19
C ALA A 127 17.31 -14.08 35.75
#